data_AF-A0A2H3K7B9-F1
#
_entry.id   AF-A0A2H3K7B9-F1
#
_cell.length_a   1.000
_cell.length_b   1.000
_cell.length_c   1.000
_cell.angle_alpha   90.00
_cell.angle_beta   90.00
_cell.angle_gamma   90.00
#
_symmetry.space_group_name_H-M   'P 1'
#
loop_
_entity.id
_entity.type
_entity.pdbx_description
1 polymer ?
#
loop_
_entity_poly.entity_id
_entity_poly.type
_entity_poly.pdbx_seq_one_letter_code
_entity_poly.pdbx_strand_id
1 'polypeptide(L)'
;MSGRSQEDSQAQQAKCRLAEIVQYRCDAEQTQRGEPQFHCWPIPRIFRICPGRPAVEMTRFIDVDMSTGEISIPPESSQTLPKGKPWRDVMRNDEELSKMSQA
;
A
#
# COMPACT_ATOMS: atom_id res chain seq x y z
N MET A 1 35.66 -36.24 -16.36
CA MET A 1 35.78 -35.61 -15.02
C MET A 1 35.95 -34.12 -15.23
N SER A 2 35.32 -33.32 -14.36
CA SER A 2 35.38 -31.84 -14.28
C SER A 2 34.64 -31.09 -15.40
N GLY A 3 33.73 -30.17 -15.14
CA GLY A 3 33.22 -29.62 -13.88
C GLY A 3 31.94 -28.84 -14.20
N ARG A 4 30.92 -29.02 -13.36
CA ARG A 4 29.65 -28.30 -13.42
C ARG A 4 29.94 -26.80 -13.26
N SER A 5 29.41 -25.98 -14.17
CA SER A 5 29.27 -24.54 -14.00
C SER A 5 28.32 -24.28 -12.82
N GLN A 6 28.83 -24.39 -11.61
CA GLN A 6 28.20 -23.83 -10.42
C GLN A 6 28.42 -22.31 -10.44
N GLU A 7 27.39 -21.60 -9.97
CA GLU A 7 27.37 -20.17 -9.69
C GLU A 7 26.95 -19.23 -10.83
N ASP A 8 25.86 -19.58 -11.50
CA ASP A 8 24.83 -18.57 -11.88
C ASP A 8 23.98 -18.18 -10.63
N SER A 9 24.65 -18.11 -9.47
CA SER A 9 24.09 -17.98 -8.12
C SER A 9 24.24 -16.57 -7.57
N GLN A 10 24.18 -15.58 -8.46
CA GLN A 10 23.80 -14.23 -8.07
C GLN A 10 22.46 -13.95 -8.68
N ALA A 11 21.43 -14.17 -7.86
CA ALA A 11 20.10 -13.62 -8.01
C ALA A 11 20.12 -12.40 -8.94
N GLN A 12 19.55 -12.52 -10.13
CA GLN A 12 18.88 -11.38 -10.74
C GLN A 12 18.02 -10.82 -9.60
N GLN A 13 18.50 -9.75 -8.97
CA GLN A 13 17.86 -9.11 -7.83
C GLN A 13 16.42 -8.93 -8.25
N ALA A 14 15.53 -9.79 -7.75
CA ALA A 14 14.20 -9.87 -8.35
C ALA A 14 13.57 -8.50 -8.10
N LYS A 15 13.42 -7.76 -9.21
CA LYS A 15 13.14 -6.33 -9.17
C LYS A 15 11.82 -6.17 -8.43
N CYS A 16 11.76 -5.21 -7.51
CA CYS A 16 10.49 -4.90 -6.87
C CYS A 16 9.46 -4.55 -7.95
N ARG A 17 8.25 -5.08 -7.83
CA ARG A 17 7.15 -4.76 -8.74
C ARG A 17 6.11 -3.89 -8.04
N LEU A 18 5.42 -3.08 -8.81
CA LEU A 18 4.20 -2.43 -8.37
C LEU A 18 3.00 -3.33 -8.68
N ALA A 19 2.01 -3.28 -7.80
CA ALA A 19 0.74 -3.98 -7.95
C ALA A 19 -0.38 -3.03 -7.53
N GLU A 20 -1.52 -3.13 -8.18
CA GLU A 20 -2.71 -2.34 -7.86
C GLU A 20 -3.82 -3.26 -7.34
N ILE A 21 -4.54 -2.80 -6.31
CA ILE A 21 -5.80 -3.36 -5.86
C ILE A 21 -6.81 -2.22 -5.84
N VAL A 22 -7.96 -2.41 -6.50
CA VAL A 22 -9.08 -1.47 -6.40
C VAL A 22 -9.94 -1.88 -5.20
N GLN A 23 -10.06 -0.98 -4.23
CA GLN A 23 -11.02 -1.09 -3.14
C GLN A 23 -12.26 -0.26 -3.46
N TYR A 24 -13.38 -0.55 -2.81
CA TYR A 24 -14.58 0.28 -2.91
C TYR A 24 -14.95 0.80 -1.55
N ARG A 25 -15.23 2.11 -1.46
CA ARG A 25 -15.94 2.69 -0.32
C ARG A 25 -17.39 2.87 -0.74
N CYS A 26 -18.30 2.29 0.03
CA CYS A 26 -19.74 2.41 -0.21
C CYS A 26 -20.40 3.15 0.96
N ASP A 27 -21.19 4.16 0.63
CA ASP A 27 -22.05 4.85 1.60
C ASP A 27 -23.53 4.54 1.27
N ALA A 28 -24.37 4.45 2.30
CA ALA A 28 -25.79 4.15 2.15
C ALA A 28 -26.61 5.45 2.24
N GLU A 29 -27.44 5.70 1.24
CA GLU A 29 -28.39 6.80 1.18
C GLU A 29 -29.82 6.26 1.26
N GLN A 30 -30.70 6.91 2.02
CA GLN A 30 -32.12 6.57 2.00
C GLN A 30 -32.78 7.21 0.79
N THR A 31 -33.39 6.38 -0.05
CA THR A 31 -34.24 6.87 -1.13
C THR A 31 -35.52 7.50 -0.57
N GLN A 32 -36.25 8.27 -1.40
CA GLN A 32 -37.55 8.84 -1.03
C GLN A 32 -38.60 7.80 -0.61
N ARG A 33 -38.36 6.51 -0.93
CA ARG A 33 -39.23 5.37 -0.57
C ARG A 33 -38.78 4.66 0.71
N GLY A 34 -37.72 5.14 1.37
CA GLY A 34 -37.14 4.53 2.57
C GLY A 34 -36.26 3.31 2.29
N GLU A 35 -36.00 2.98 1.03
CA GLU A 35 -35.11 1.88 0.66
C GLU A 35 -33.64 2.35 0.68
N PRO A 36 -32.69 1.53 1.17
CA PRO A 36 -31.28 1.86 1.16
C PRO A 36 -30.71 1.74 -0.27
N GLN A 37 -30.14 2.83 -0.76
CA GLN A 37 -29.36 2.89 -2.00
C GLN A 37 -27.88 3.04 -1.66
N PHE A 38 -27.04 2.17 -2.22
CA PHE A 38 -25.60 2.22 -2.00
C PHE A 38 -24.89 2.96 -3.14
N HIS A 39 -24.09 3.96 -2.77
CA HIS A 39 -23.19 4.63 -3.69
C HIS A 39 -21.76 4.20 -3.37
N CYS A 40 -21.07 3.60 -4.34
CA CYS A 40 -19.71 3.09 -4.17
C CYS A 40 -18.73 3.85 -5.06
N TRP A 41 -17.61 4.28 -4.47
CA TRP A 41 -16.51 4.93 -5.18
C TRP A 41 -15.26 4.03 -5.17
N PRO A 42 -14.61 3.83 -6.33
CA PRO A 42 -13.38 3.06 -6.40
C PRO A 42 -12.22 3.84 -5.77
N ILE A 43 -11.39 3.14 -5.00
CA ILE A 43 -10.19 3.65 -4.35
C ILE A 43 -9.02 2.75 -4.79
N PRO A 44 -8.22 3.18 -5.78
CA PRO A 44 -7.04 2.43 -6.21
C PRO A 44 -5.99 2.45 -5.09
N ARG A 45 -5.44 1.27 -4.76
CA ARG A 45 -4.39 1.08 -3.77
C ARG A 45 -3.17 0.46 -4.44
N ILE A 46 -2.04 1.16 -4.38
CA ILE A 46 -0.80 0.73 -5.02
C ILE A 46 0.13 0.13 -3.98
N PHE A 47 0.73 -1.01 -4.29
CA PHE A 47 1.63 -1.75 -3.43
C PHE A 47 2.97 -2.00 -4.10
N ARG A 48 4.05 -1.85 -3.34
CA ARG A 48 5.39 -2.28 -3.75
C ARG A 48 5.68 -3.65 -3.15
N ILE A 49 5.95 -4.62 -4.03
CA ILE A 49 6.24 -6.00 -3.67
C ILE A 49 7.70 -6.29 -4.03
N CYS A 50 8.51 -6.53 -3.01
CA CYS A 50 9.91 -6.92 -3.16
C CYS A 50 10.11 -8.34 -2.60
N PRO A 51 10.94 -9.20 -3.21
CA PRO A 51 11.27 -10.51 -2.67
C PRO A 51 11.82 -10.43 -1.25
N GLY A 52 11.37 -11.35 -0.37
CA GLY A 52 11.85 -11.42 1.02
C GLY A 52 11.44 -10.24 1.90
N ARG A 53 10.55 -9.35 1.44
CA ARG A 53 10.01 -8.24 2.22
C ARG A 53 8.48 -8.24 2.17
N PRO A 54 7.80 -7.79 3.23
CA PRO A 54 6.36 -7.55 3.20
C PRO A 54 5.98 -6.58 2.08
N ALA A 55 4.79 -6.75 1.51
CA ALA A 55 4.21 -5.77 0.60
C ALA A 55 3.91 -4.48 1.37
N VAL A 56 4.29 -3.33 0.81
CA VAL A 56 4.07 -2.01 1.42
C VAL A 56 3.10 -1.22 0.57
N GLU A 57 2.07 -0.64 1.19
CA GLU A 57 1.17 0.29 0.52
C GLU A 57 1.90 1.60 0.20
N MET A 58 1.93 1.96 -1.08
CA MET A 58 2.55 3.16 -1.63
C MET A 58 1.52 4.22 -2.04
N THR A 59 0.21 3.96 -1.91
CA THR A 59 -0.87 4.84 -2.37
C THR A 59 -0.76 6.29 -1.87
N ARG A 60 -0.25 6.51 -0.66
CA ARG A 60 -0.08 7.87 -0.08
C ARG A 60 1.15 8.61 -0.61
N PHE A 61 1.99 7.92 -1.36
CA PHE A 61 3.29 8.39 -1.78
C PHE A 61 3.46 8.40 -3.31
N ILE A 62 2.37 8.21 -4.05
CA ILE A 62 2.34 8.28 -5.50
C ILE A 62 1.72 9.60 -5.91
N ASP A 63 2.36 10.27 -6.86
CA ASP A 63 1.76 11.41 -7.55
C ASP A 63 1.10 10.90 -8.82
N VAL A 64 -0.21 11.14 -8.94
CA VAL A 64 -0.99 10.76 -10.11
C VAL A 64 -1.22 12.02 -10.95
N ASP A 65 -0.73 11.99 -12.18
CA ASP A 65 -1.06 13.04 -13.15
C ASP A 65 -2.53 12.87 -13.55
N MET A 66 -3.39 13.82 -13.15
CA MET A 66 -4.83 13.74 -13.41
C MET A 66 -5.20 13.91 -14.90
N SER A 67 -4.28 14.41 -15.73
CA SER A 67 -4.49 14.63 -17.16
C SER A 67 -4.11 13.41 -18.00
N THR A 68 -3.09 12.66 -17.59
CA THR A 68 -2.58 11.49 -18.33
C THR A 68 -2.90 10.15 -17.65
N GLY A 69 -3.18 10.15 -16.34
CA GLY A 69 -3.30 8.94 -15.53
C GLY A 69 -1.97 8.28 -15.20
N GLU A 70 -0.83 8.92 -15.52
CA GLU A 70 0.49 8.39 -15.23
C GLU A 70 0.80 8.47 -13.73
N ILE A 71 1.45 7.43 -13.21
CA ILE A 71 1.78 7.29 -11.80
C ILE A 71 3.29 7.47 -11.65
N SER A 72 3.69 8.48 -10.87
CA SER A 72 5.09 8.71 -10.50
C SER A 72 5.31 8.45 -9.02
N ILE A 73 6.46 7.87 -8.68
CA ILE A 73 6.90 7.62 -7.31
C ILE A 73 8.01 8.63 -7.01
N PRO A 74 7.79 9.64 -6.15
CA PRO A 74 8.82 10.58 -5.76
C PRO A 74 9.98 9.82 -5.12
N PRO A 75 11.25 10.11 -5.44
CA PRO A 75 12.39 9.38 -4.91
C PRO A 75 12.44 9.38 -3.37
N GLU A 76 11.92 10.43 -2.73
CA GLU A 76 11.78 10.58 -1.27
C GLU A 76 10.95 9.46 -0.63
N SER A 77 9.89 9.01 -1.31
CA SER A 77 8.96 7.99 -0.78
C SER A 77 9.60 6.62 -0.58
N SER A 78 10.72 6.38 -1.26
CA SER A 78 11.49 5.15 -1.12
C SER A 78 12.47 5.18 0.06
N GLN A 79 12.75 6.36 0.63
CA GLN A 79 13.75 6.56 1.67
C GLN A 79 13.19 6.31 3.08
N THR A 80 11.91 6.59 3.31
CA THR A 80 11.24 6.35 4.61
C THR A 80 10.02 5.48 4.43
N LEU A 81 10.23 4.20 4.09
CA LEU A 81 9.15 3.22 4.19
C LEU A 81 8.79 3.04 5.68
N PRO A 82 7.50 2.99 6.05
CA PRO A 82 7.09 2.72 7.41
C PRO A 82 7.74 1.42 7.89
N LYS A 83 8.45 1.47 9.01
CA LYS A 83 8.95 0.25 9.64
C LYS A 83 7.73 -0.55 10.09
N GLY A 84 7.61 -1.78 9.59
CA GLY A 84 6.59 -2.69 10.08
C GLY A 84 6.71 -2.86 11.59
N LYS A 85 5.61 -2.69 12.31
CA LYS A 85 5.51 -3.01 13.73
C LYS A 85 4.88 -4.41 13.88
N PRO A 86 5.30 -5.22 14.87
CA PRO A 86 4.55 -6.41 15.25
C PRO A 86 3.09 -6.03 15.57
N TRP A 87 2.12 -6.91 15.27
CA TRP A 87 0.69 -6.61 15.49
C TRP A 87 0.38 -6.16 16.92
N ARG A 88 1.04 -6.76 17.91
CA ARG A 88 0.95 -6.38 19.33
C ARG A 88 1.37 -4.94 19.65
N ASP A 89 2.16 -4.32 18.77
CA ASP A 89 2.72 -2.97 18.93
C ASP A 89 1.98 -1.95 18.03
N VAL A 90 0.88 -2.36 17.38
CA VAL A 90 0.00 -1.50 16.59
C VAL A 90 -1.05 -0.87 17.51
N MET A 91 -0.88 0.42 17.82
CA MET A 91 -1.89 1.23 18.50
C MET A 91 -2.87 1.78 17.46
N ARG A 92 -4.18 1.76 17.75
CA ARG A 92 -5.15 2.47 16.89
C ARG A 92 -5.00 3.97 17.11
N ASN A 93 -5.21 4.78 16.06
CA ASN A 93 -5.02 6.24 16.13
C ASN A 93 -5.82 6.90 17.28
N ASP A 94 -6.98 6.36 17.62
CA ASP A 94 -7.82 6.84 18.73
C ASP A 94 -7.15 6.64 20.10
N GLU A 95 -6.29 5.63 20.22
CA GLU A 95 -5.54 5.32 21.44
C GLU A 95 -4.27 6.16 21.58
N GLU A 96 -3.72 6.70 20.48
CA GLU A 96 -2.60 7.65 20.55
C GLU A 96 -3.08 9.05 20.95
N LEU A 97 -4.20 9.51 20.39
CA LEU A 97 -4.80 10.81 20.72
C LEU A 97 -5.20 10.90 22.20
N SER A 98 -5.70 9.81 22.78
CA SER A 98 -6.07 9.75 24.20
C SER A 98 -4.87 9.68 25.16
N LYS A 99 -3.70 9.23 24.70
CA LYS A 99 -2.46 9.24 25.49
C LYS A 99 -1.75 10.60 25.45
N MET A 100 -1.87 11.33 24.34
CA MET A 100 -1.30 12.68 24.21
C MET A 100 -2.09 13.75 24.98
N SER A 101 -3.37 13.51 25.29
CA SER A 101 -4.20 14.41 26.11
C SER A 101 -4.04 14.22 27.62
N GLN A 102 -3.20 13.27 28.05
CA GLN A 102 -2.95 12.93 29.45
C GLN A 102 -1.49 13.20 29.88
N ALA A 103 -0.70 13.88 29.03
CA ALA A 103 0.64 14.39 29.32
C ALA A 103 0.65 15.92 29.30
#